data_AF-A0A503PKQ1-F1
#
_entry.id   AF-A0A503PKQ1-F1
#
_cell.length_a   1.000
_cell.length_b   1.000
_cell.length_c   1.000
_cell.angle_alpha   90.00
_cell.angle_beta   90.00
_cell.angle_gamma   90.00
#
_symmetry.space_group_name_H-M   'P 1'
#
loop_
_entity.id
_entity.type
_entity.pdbx_description
1 polymer ?
#
loop_
_entity_poly.entity_id
_entity_poly.type
_entity_poly.pdbx_seq_one_letter_code
_entity_poly.pdbx_strand_id
1 'polypeptide(L)'
;MDEGGPRSEAERSGARYQPFRAPILPVHDQSRRAFSRSYPVSPRGLGSPHFTCCFSVISGVARYVAETKAKTRIEYIFDEQDGVSSDMPLLFHQMKRNIPRRARNLISGVPAFENDKLLPPLQAADMLAWHLRREHENRASPDDVLPMADVLRNPKGHLESHVDDAHLYKWAEHHEQQEGVQFLKSKGQWQEFRRDLVRFAEAGAIPPKGSRLSHLLFRLRIHFLAALARRSLKKRDRHRS
;
A
#
# COMPACT_ATOMS: atom_id res chain seq x y z
N MET A 1 45.75 -30.02 -16.99
CA MET A 1 44.78 -29.40 -17.91
C MET A 1 43.69 -28.85 -17.03
N ASP A 2 43.76 -27.56 -16.74
CA ASP A 2 42.80 -26.88 -15.87
C ASP A 2 42.40 -25.61 -16.60
N GLU A 3 41.20 -25.63 -17.18
CA GLU A 3 40.70 -24.56 -18.04
C GLU A 3 40.16 -23.41 -17.19
N GLY A 4 41.05 -22.47 -16.88
CA GLY A 4 40.68 -21.16 -16.33
C GLY A 4 40.01 -20.28 -17.39
N GLY A 5 38.72 -20.51 -17.62
CA GLY A 5 37.90 -19.66 -18.50
C GLY A 5 37.80 -18.21 -17.99
N PRO A 6 37.76 -17.21 -18.90
CA PRO A 6 37.72 -15.81 -18.51
C PRO A 6 36.41 -15.46 -17.79
N ARG A 7 36.53 -15.05 -16.52
CA ARG A 7 35.41 -14.47 -15.75
C ARG A 7 34.88 -13.24 -16.49
N SER A 8 33.58 -13.24 -16.76
CA SER A 8 32.90 -12.16 -17.47
C SER A 8 33.08 -10.82 -16.75
N GLU A 9 33.31 -9.75 -17.52
CA GLU A 9 33.44 -8.37 -17.04
C GLU A 9 32.23 -7.87 -16.24
N ALA A 10 31.10 -8.57 -16.27
CA ALA A 10 29.91 -8.26 -15.49
C ALA A 10 30.10 -8.42 -13.96
N GLU A 11 31.07 -9.22 -13.49
CA GLU A 11 31.33 -9.40 -12.06
C GLU A 11 32.26 -8.34 -11.44
N ARG A 12 32.92 -7.50 -12.25
CA ARG A 12 33.85 -6.45 -11.74
C ARG A 12 33.18 -5.10 -11.50
N SER A 13 31.96 -4.92 -11.99
CA SER A 13 31.14 -3.76 -11.69
C SER A 13 30.46 -3.96 -10.33
N GLY A 14 31.21 -3.73 -9.25
CA GLY A 14 30.68 -3.51 -7.90
C GLY A 14 29.89 -2.21 -7.82
N ALA A 15 28.88 -2.05 -8.69
CA ALA A 15 27.89 -0.99 -8.62
C ALA A 15 27.13 -1.17 -7.32
N ARG A 16 27.61 -0.50 -6.27
CA ARG A 16 26.91 -0.38 -4.99
C ARG A 16 25.47 0.01 -5.31
N TYR A 17 24.56 -0.88 -4.95
CA TYR A 17 23.15 -0.57 -4.82
C TYR A 17 23.03 0.71 -3.98
N GLN A 18 22.79 1.85 -4.64
CA GLN A 18 22.33 3.04 -3.96
C GLN A 18 20.81 2.97 -4.02
N PRO A 19 20.12 2.58 -2.92
CA PRO A 19 18.67 2.65 -2.89
C PRO A 19 18.27 4.08 -3.21
N PHE A 20 17.32 4.24 -4.12
CA PHE A 20 16.71 5.53 -4.37
C PHE A 20 15.98 5.96 -3.08
N ARG A 21 16.60 6.86 -2.32
CA ARG A 21 16.08 7.41 -1.07
C ARG A 21 15.39 8.73 -1.39
N ALA A 22 14.09 8.68 -1.66
CA ALA A 22 13.25 9.86 -1.71
C ALA A 22 12.28 9.79 -0.52
N PRO A 23 12.45 10.64 0.51
CA PRO A 23 11.44 10.76 1.54
C PRO A 23 10.20 11.45 0.93
N ILE A 24 9.02 10.86 1.11
CA ILE A 24 7.76 11.36 0.54
C ILE A 24 6.74 11.37 1.65
N LEU A 25 6.14 12.53 1.85
CA LEU A 25 5.39 12.83 3.05
C LEU A 25 4.06 13.49 2.68
N PRO A 26 2.94 13.01 3.24
CA PRO A 26 1.63 13.63 3.06
C PRO A 26 1.48 14.85 3.99
N VAL A 27 0.96 15.96 3.46
CA VAL A 27 0.69 17.22 4.21
C VAL A 27 -0.69 17.14 4.88
N HIS A 28 -0.79 17.59 6.14
CA HIS A 28 -1.63 16.88 7.13
C HIS A 28 -2.76 17.65 7.83
N ASP A 29 -2.95 18.97 7.64
CA ASP A 29 -3.93 19.71 8.47
C ASP A 29 -5.33 19.84 7.84
N GLN A 30 -5.45 20.34 6.59
CA GLN A 30 -6.74 20.39 5.88
C GLN A 30 -7.38 19.00 5.70
N SER A 31 -6.54 17.98 5.50
CA SER A 31 -6.95 16.62 5.25
C SER A 31 -7.63 15.95 6.45
N ARG A 32 -7.35 16.33 7.71
CA ARG A 32 -8.02 15.71 8.89
C ARG A 32 -9.53 15.90 8.89
N ARG A 33 -10.02 17.09 8.51
CA ARG A 33 -11.46 17.38 8.43
C ARG A 33 -12.14 16.65 7.27
N ALA A 34 -11.47 16.54 6.13
CA ALA A 34 -11.98 15.78 4.99
C ALA A 34 -11.98 14.27 5.29
N PHE A 35 -10.91 13.75 5.92
CA PHE A 35 -10.83 12.36 6.34
C PHE A 35 -11.89 12.00 7.38
N SER A 36 -12.16 12.86 8.35
CA SER A 36 -13.20 12.59 9.37
C SER A 36 -14.60 12.46 8.77
N ARG A 37 -14.88 13.10 7.63
CA ARG A 37 -16.13 12.90 6.87
C ARG A 37 -16.13 11.62 6.03
N SER A 38 -14.99 11.20 5.50
CA SER A 38 -14.87 9.97 4.71
C SER A 38 -14.86 8.69 5.57
N TYR A 39 -14.39 8.78 6.81
CA TYR A 39 -14.22 7.64 7.71
C TYR A 39 -15.51 6.85 8.01
N PRO A 40 -16.67 7.48 8.28
CA PRO A 40 -17.91 6.78 8.59
C PRO A 40 -18.48 5.96 7.43
N VAL A 41 -18.14 6.31 6.18
CA VAL A 41 -18.64 5.64 4.98
C VAL A 41 -17.64 4.65 4.39
N SER A 42 -16.37 4.74 4.77
CA SER A 42 -15.31 3.87 4.26
C SER A 42 -15.28 2.51 4.99
N PRO A 43 -14.95 1.40 4.29
CA PRO A 43 -14.62 0.14 4.94
C PRO A 43 -13.47 0.33 5.94
N ARG A 44 -13.49 -0.41 7.06
CA ARG A 44 -12.56 -0.17 8.19
C ARG A 44 -11.08 -0.12 7.78
N GLY A 45 -10.62 -1.00 6.89
CA GLY A 45 -9.21 -0.99 6.45
C GLY A 45 -8.87 0.08 5.42
N LEU A 46 -9.85 0.61 4.70
CA LEU A 46 -9.66 1.68 3.71
C LEU A 46 -9.87 3.09 4.29
N GLY A 47 -10.55 3.19 5.43
CA GLY A 47 -10.76 4.47 6.13
C GLY A 47 -9.52 5.03 6.82
N SER A 48 -8.42 4.28 6.91
CA SER A 48 -7.19 4.76 7.53
C SER A 48 -6.50 5.81 6.64
N PRO A 49 -6.23 7.03 7.16
CA PRO A 49 -5.43 8.02 6.44
C PRO A 49 -4.05 7.48 6.08
N HIS A 50 -3.43 6.70 6.98
CA HIS A 50 -2.12 6.11 6.75
C HIS A 50 -2.13 5.16 5.55
N PHE A 51 -3.16 4.32 5.41
CA PHE A 51 -3.31 3.44 4.26
C PHE A 51 -3.39 4.22 2.94
N THR A 52 -4.19 5.29 2.91
CA THR A 52 -4.33 6.19 1.76
C THR A 52 -2.98 6.81 1.39
N CYS A 53 -2.28 7.35 2.39
CA CYS A 53 -0.99 7.99 2.20
C CYS A 53 0.06 7.01 1.65
N CYS A 54 0.14 5.80 2.21
CA CYS A 54 1.05 4.76 1.71
C CYS A 54 0.82 4.50 0.21
N PHE A 55 -0.44 4.33 -0.20
CA PHE A 55 -0.73 4.06 -1.61
C PHE A 55 -0.48 5.27 -2.52
N SER A 56 -0.79 6.48 -2.05
CA SER A 56 -0.48 7.72 -2.76
C SER A 56 1.04 7.85 -3.01
N VAL A 57 1.86 7.60 -1.98
CA VAL A 57 3.33 7.57 -2.08
C VAL A 57 3.77 6.52 -3.09
N ILE A 58 3.31 5.27 -2.97
CA ILE A 58 3.69 4.18 -3.88
C ILE A 58 3.37 4.54 -5.34
N SER A 59 2.14 5.00 -5.59
CA SER A 59 1.67 5.38 -6.92
C SER A 59 2.46 6.57 -7.48
N GLY A 60 2.67 7.61 -6.66
CA GLY A 60 3.43 8.81 -7.03
C GLY A 60 4.86 8.49 -7.42
N VAL A 61 5.61 7.78 -6.54
CA VAL A 61 6.99 7.38 -6.82
C VAL A 61 7.07 6.54 -8.08
N ALA A 62 6.24 5.50 -8.18
CA ALA A 62 6.33 4.57 -9.29
C ALA A 62 6.09 5.27 -10.63
N ARG A 63 5.17 6.25 -10.66
CA ARG A 63 4.90 7.07 -11.86
C ARG A 63 6.06 8.00 -12.17
N TYR A 64 6.57 8.71 -11.18
CA TYR A 64 7.73 9.60 -11.34
C TYR A 64 8.95 8.83 -11.87
N VAL A 65 9.32 7.71 -11.23
CA VAL A 65 10.47 6.90 -11.66
C VAL A 65 10.24 6.33 -13.08
N ALA A 66 9.01 5.96 -13.44
CA ALA A 66 8.68 5.53 -14.79
C ALA A 66 8.96 6.61 -15.85
N GLU A 67 8.74 7.88 -15.52
CA GLU A 67 9.01 9.02 -16.41
C GLU A 67 10.51 9.28 -16.58
N THR A 68 11.32 9.10 -15.53
CA THR A 68 12.79 9.28 -15.56
C THR A 68 13.56 8.23 -16.39
N LYS A 69 12.87 7.25 -16.98
CA LYS A 69 13.46 6.08 -17.71
C LYS A 69 14.35 5.18 -16.84
N ALA A 70 14.40 5.38 -15.52
CA ALA A 70 15.07 4.46 -14.61
C ALA A 70 14.42 3.06 -14.67
N LYS A 71 15.25 2.02 -14.56
CA LYS A 71 14.83 0.61 -14.58
C LYS A 71 14.88 -0.06 -13.21
N THR A 72 15.40 0.65 -12.21
CA THR A 72 15.56 0.14 -10.84
C THR A 72 14.19 -0.11 -10.23
N ARG A 73 14.01 -1.32 -9.70
CA ARG A 73 12.81 -1.63 -8.92
C ARG A 73 12.87 -0.94 -7.56
N ILE A 74 11.72 -0.51 -7.09
CA ILE A 74 11.53 0.24 -5.86
C ILE A 74 10.96 -0.72 -4.82
N GLU A 75 11.65 -0.80 -3.69
CA GLU A 75 11.16 -1.44 -2.48
C GLU A 75 10.59 -0.35 -1.58
N TYR A 76 9.39 -0.60 -1.05
CA TYR A 76 8.70 0.33 -0.18
C TYR A 76 8.72 -0.22 1.23
N ILE A 77 9.23 0.59 2.15
CA ILE A 77 9.26 0.31 3.58
C ILE A 77 8.57 1.49 4.25
N PHE A 78 7.54 1.20 5.03
CA PHE A 78 6.79 2.17 5.82
C PHE A 78 6.99 1.90 7.31
N ASP A 79 6.69 2.89 8.13
CA ASP A 79 6.59 2.71 9.57
C ASP A 79 5.43 1.78 9.94
N GLU A 80 5.62 0.99 10.99
CA GLU A 80 4.61 0.06 11.48
C GLU A 80 3.42 0.82 12.07
N GLN A 81 2.24 0.58 11.51
CA GLN A 81 1.00 1.19 11.97
C GLN A 81 -0.10 0.15 12.14
N ASP A 82 -0.78 0.20 13.28
CA ASP A 82 -1.82 -0.75 13.65
C ASP A 82 -2.90 -0.89 12.58
N GLY A 83 -3.17 -2.14 12.19
CA GLY A 83 -4.16 -2.48 11.18
C GLY A 83 -3.67 -2.36 9.73
N VAL A 84 -2.92 -1.30 9.39
CA VAL A 84 -2.46 -1.04 8.01
C VAL A 84 -1.48 -2.11 7.53
N SER A 85 -0.51 -2.49 8.36
CA SER A 85 0.48 -3.53 8.03
C SER A 85 -0.17 -4.86 7.61
N SER A 86 -1.33 -5.13 8.20
CA SER A 86 -2.06 -6.37 8.02
C SER A 86 -3.09 -6.33 6.88
N ASP A 87 -3.57 -5.14 6.53
CA ASP A 87 -4.54 -4.90 5.46
C ASP A 87 -3.86 -4.65 4.11
N MET A 88 -2.70 -3.98 4.11
CA MET A 88 -1.96 -3.63 2.89
C MET A 88 -1.65 -4.86 2.02
N PRO A 89 -1.07 -5.97 2.53
CA PRO A 89 -0.78 -7.13 1.68
C PRO A 89 -2.02 -7.73 0.99
N LEU A 90 -3.18 -7.67 1.63
CA LEU A 90 -4.43 -8.21 1.10
C LEU A 90 -4.97 -7.36 -0.05
N LEU A 91 -4.87 -6.04 0.06
CA LEU A 91 -5.49 -5.10 -0.87
C LEU A 91 -4.51 -4.62 -1.95
N PHE A 92 -3.21 -4.65 -1.66
CA PHE A 92 -2.17 -4.04 -2.48
C PHE A 92 -2.14 -4.59 -3.91
N HIS A 93 -2.28 -5.91 -4.09
CA HIS A 93 -2.29 -6.49 -5.41
C HIS A 93 -3.44 -5.95 -6.29
N GLN A 94 -4.62 -5.74 -5.70
CA GLN A 94 -5.75 -5.16 -6.42
C GLN A 94 -5.52 -3.68 -6.72
N MET A 95 -5.02 -2.91 -5.77
CA MET A 95 -4.76 -1.48 -5.95
C MET A 95 -3.65 -1.22 -6.97
N LYS A 96 -2.58 -2.01 -6.93
CA LYS A 96 -1.46 -1.97 -7.87
C LYS A 96 -1.91 -2.16 -9.32
N ARG A 97 -3.07 -2.78 -9.59
CA ARG A 97 -3.62 -2.91 -10.95
C ARG A 97 -4.08 -1.58 -11.56
N ASN A 98 -4.41 -0.59 -10.73
CA ASN A 98 -4.82 0.75 -11.16
C ASN A 98 -3.62 1.65 -11.51
N ILE A 99 -2.40 1.21 -11.21
CA ILE A 99 -1.17 1.91 -11.58
C ILE A 99 -0.81 1.57 -13.04
N PRO A 100 -0.44 2.55 -13.89
CA PRO A 100 -0.01 2.30 -15.26
C PRO A 100 1.05 1.21 -15.36
N ARG A 101 0.96 0.33 -16.37
CA ARG A 101 1.81 -0.87 -16.49
C ARG A 101 3.30 -0.58 -16.34
N ARG A 102 3.79 0.51 -16.93
CA ARG A 102 5.19 0.93 -16.87
C ARG A 102 5.65 1.23 -15.43
N ALA A 103 4.87 2.01 -14.68
CA ALA A 103 5.12 2.32 -13.27
C ALA A 103 4.95 1.07 -12.39
N ARG A 104 3.91 0.28 -12.63
CA ARG A 104 3.63 -0.95 -11.88
C ARG A 104 4.77 -1.95 -11.88
N ASN A 105 5.48 -2.07 -13.01
CA ASN A 105 6.62 -2.98 -13.18
C ASN A 105 7.86 -2.56 -12.38
N LEU A 106 7.91 -1.30 -11.92
CA LEU A 106 8.98 -0.81 -11.05
C LEU A 106 8.73 -1.15 -9.58
N ILE A 107 7.51 -1.50 -9.19
CA ILE A 107 7.22 -1.79 -7.78
C ILE A 107 7.64 -3.23 -7.44
N SER A 108 8.63 -3.37 -6.57
CA SER A 108 9.09 -4.65 -6.02
C SER A 108 8.17 -5.12 -4.90
N GLY A 109 7.75 -6.38 -4.95
CA GLY A 109 7.01 -7.03 -3.86
C GLY A 109 5.73 -6.30 -3.41
N VAL A 110 5.41 -6.54 -2.13
CA VAL A 110 4.40 -5.85 -1.32
C VAL A 110 5.17 -4.90 -0.38
N PRO A 111 4.64 -3.71 -0.03
CA PRO A 111 5.29 -2.84 0.95
C PRO A 111 5.54 -3.56 2.28
N ALA A 112 6.74 -3.38 2.82
CA ALA A 112 7.08 -3.81 4.16
C ALA A 112 6.70 -2.73 5.18
N PHE A 113 6.43 -3.16 6.41
CA PHE A 113 6.13 -2.30 7.54
C PHE A 113 7.10 -2.69 8.65
N GLU A 114 7.93 -1.74 9.06
CA GLU A 114 9.08 -2.00 9.93
C GLU A 114 9.11 -0.99 11.06
N ASN A 115 9.80 -1.35 12.13
CA ASN A 115 9.96 -0.48 13.28
C ASN A 115 10.95 0.66 12.96
N ASP A 116 10.48 1.90 13.04
CA ASP A 116 11.30 3.10 12.83
C ASP A 116 12.56 3.15 13.71
N LYS A 117 12.51 2.63 14.94
CA LYS A 117 13.67 2.59 15.86
C LYS A 117 14.82 1.72 15.36
N LEU A 118 14.54 0.80 14.43
CA LEU A 118 15.52 -0.15 13.90
C LEU A 118 16.06 0.26 12.53
N LEU A 119 15.40 1.21 11.84
CA LEU A 119 15.75 1.61 10.47
C LEU A 119 16.01 3.13 10.40
N PRO A 120 17.27 3.58 10.36
CA PRO A 120 17.61 4.99 10.20
C PRO A 120 16.90 5.72 9.04
N PRO A 121 16.63 5.09 7.88
CA PRO A 121 15.85 5.73 6.83
C PRO A 121 14.41 6.09 7.24
N LEU A 122 13.75 5.27 8.07
CA LEU A 122 12.42 5.56 8.59
C LEU A 122 12.47 6.70 9.62
N GLN A 123 13.48 6.72 10.49
CA GLN A 123 13.69 7.84 11.43
C GLN A 123 13.87 9.17 10.68
N ALA A 124 14.68 9.16 9.62
CA ALA A 124 14.88 10.35 8.78
C ALA A 124 13.57 10.79 8.10
N ALA A 125 12.75 9.83 7.66
CA ALA A 125 11.43 10.13 7.08
C ALA A 125 10.47 10.73 8.13
N ASP A 126 10.40 10.17 9.33
CA ASP A 126 9.55 10.69 10.42
C ASP A 126 10.00 12.08 10.88
N MET A 127 11.32 12.31 11.03
CA MET A 127 11.85 13.64 11.34
C MET A 127 11.47 14.68 10.29
N LEU A 128 11.57 14.35 9.00
CA LEU A 128 11.15 15.24 7.93
C LEU A 128 9.62 15.44 7.92
N ALA A 129 8.83 14.39 8.21
CA ALA A 129 7.37 14.46 8.32
C ALA A 129 6.94 15.45 9.39
N TRP A 130 7.55 15.31 10.57
CA TRP A 130 7.31 16.17 11.70
C TRP A 130 7.66 17.62 11.38
N HIS A 131 8.80 17.86 10.72
CA HIS A 131 9.21 19.20 10.35
C HIS A 131 8.25 19.85 9.34
N LEU A 132 7.91 19.15 8.26
CA LEU A 132 6.95 19.64 7.25
C LEU A 132 5.59 19.94 7.87
N ARG A 133 5.13 19.09 8.80
CA ARG A 133 3.88 19.33 9.52
C ARG A 133 3.95 20.62 10.34
N ARG A 134 5.03 20.84 11.10
CA ARG A 134 5.22 22.05 11.91
C ARG A 134 5.23 23.32 11.08
N GLU A 135 5.95 23.34 9.96
CA GLU A 135 5.96 24.50 9.06
C GLU A 135 4.55 24.84 8.56
N HIS A 136 3.76 23.81 8.24
CA HIS A 136 2.38 23.98 7.78
C HIS A 136 1.45 24.49 8.89
N GLU A 137 1.57 23.95 10.10
CA GLU A 137 0.76 24.32 11.27
C GLU A 137 1.10 25.74 11.77
N ASN A 138 2.38 26.11 11.79
CA ASN A 138 2.85 27.33 12.48
C ASN A 138 2.88 28.60 11.63
N ARG A 139 2.52 28.57 10.34
CA ARG A 139 2.64 29.74 9.41
C ARG A 139 3.93 30.55 9.66
N ALA A 140 5.03 29.83 9.85
CA ALA A 140 6.39 30.29 10.12
C ALA A 140 6.53 31.59 10.93
N SER A 141 6.58 31.47 12.26
CA SER A 141 7.48 32.37 12.99
C SER A 141 8.91 32.14 12.45
N PRO A 142 9.72 33.18 12.20
CA PRO A 142 11.11 33.03 11.76
C PRO A 142 11.94 32.09 12.66
N ASP A 143 11.56 31.96 13.92
CA ASP A 143 12.23 31.12 14.93
C ASP A 143 11.91 29.62 14.82
N ASP A 144 10.93 29.22 13.98
CA ASP A 144 10.51 27.82 13.79
C ASP A 144 11.21 27.13 12.61
N VAL A 145 12.06 27.84 11.86
CA VAL A 145 12.87 27.25 10.79
C VAL A 145 13.95 26.37 11.41
N LEU A 146 14.00 25.09 11.07
CA LEU A 146 15.05 24.17 11.52
C LEU A 146 16.00 23.90 10.36
N PRO A 147 17.16 24.58 10.27
CA PRO A 147 18.08 24.45 9.13
C PRO A 147 18.56 23.01 8.90
N MET A 148 18.58 22.19 9.95
CA MET A 148 18.98 20.79 9.84
C MET A 148 17.95 19.93 9.11
N ALA A 149 16.67 20.30 9.13
CA ALA A 149 15.65 19.59 8.38
C ALA A 149 15.73 19.89 6.87
N ASP A 150 16.25 21.04 6.47
CA ASP A 150 16.56 21.33 5.07
C ASP A 150 17.65 20.40 4.51
N VAL A 151 18.51 19.81 5.36
CA VAL A 151 19.48 18.79 4.94
C VAL A 151 18.78 17.49 4.51
N LEU A 152 17.61 17.20 5.08
CA LEU A 152 16.78 16.05 4.68
C LEU A 152 15.99 16.35 3.40
N ARG A 153 15.87 17.62 3.01
CA ARG A 153 15.30 18.03 1.72
C ARG A 153 16.37 17.92 0.67
N ASN A 154 16.03 17.30 -0.45
CA ASN A 154 16.91 17.36 -1.61
C ASN A 154 16.83 18.78 -2.20
N PRO A 155 17.95 19.53 -2.28
CA PRO A 155 17.94 20.89 -2.86
C PRO A 155 17.56 20.89 -4.34
N LYS A 156 17.61 19.74 -5.02
CA LYS A 156 17.13 19.55 -6.40
C LYS A 156 15.61 19.30 -6.47
N GLY A 157 14.92 19.39 -5.34
CA GLY A 157 13.49 19.13 -5.19
C GLY A 157 13.18 17.76 -4.63
N HIS A 158 12.00 17.64 -4.02
CA HIS A 158 11.39 16.41 -3.54
C HIS A 158 10.05 16.16 -4.23
N LEU A 159 9.57 14.92 -4.15
CA LEU A 159 8.26 14.57 -4.68
C LEU A 159 7.22 14.75 -3.58
N GLU A 160 6.22 15.59 -3.84
CA GLU A 160 5.06 15.73 -2.97
C GLU A 160 3.85 15.08 -3.63
N SER A 161 3.08 14.33 -2.83
CA SER A 161 1.76 13.85 -3.26
C SER A 161 0.70 14.59 -2.47
N HIS A 162 -0.04 15.44 -3.17
CA HIS A 162 -1.17 16.16 -2.60
C HIS A 162 -2.45 15.35 -2.80
N VAL A 163 -3.13 15.02 -1.70
CA VAL A 163 -4.48 14.43 -1.73
C VAL A 163 -5.44 15.54 -1.33
N ASP A 164 -6.05 16.17 -2.32
CA ASP A 164 -7.02 17.24 -2.06
C ASP A 164 -8.35 16.71 -1.49
N ASP A 165 -9.11 17.61 -0.88
CA ASP A 165 -10.41 17.31 -0.30
C ASP A 165 -11.39 16.74 -1.34
N ALA A 166 -11.32 17.20 -2.59
CA ALA A 166 -12.22 16.74 -3.66
C ALA A 166 -12.01 15.25 -3.99
N HIS A 167 -10.77 14.76 -3.95
CA HIS A 167 -10.46 13.34 -4.08
C HIS A 167 -11.02 12.54 -2.90
N LEU A 168 -10.85 13.04 -1.67
CA LEU A 168 -11.38 12.39 -0.47
C LEU A 168 -12.92 12.30 -0.51
N TYR A 169 -13.60 13.36 -0.98
CA TYR A 169 -15.06 13.35 -1.15
C TYR A 169 -15.51 12.36 -2.22
N LYS A 170 -14.85 12.31 -3.37
CA LYS A 170 -15.15 11.33 -4.41
C LYS A 170 -14.96 9.89 -3.93
N TRP A 171 -13.96 9.64 -3.10
CA TRP A 171 -13.76 8.32 -2.50
C TRP A 171 -14.85 7.97 -1.49
N ALA A 172 -15.24 8.92 -0.65
CA ALA A 172 -16.33 8.75 0.30
C ALA A 172 -17.64 8.41 -0.42
N GLU A 173 -18.00 9.17 -1.45
CA GLU A 173 -19.18 8.93 -2.30
C GLU A 173 -19.10 7.55 -2.98
N HIS A 174 -17.93 7.21 -3.54
CA HIS A 174 -17.74 5.90 -4.17
C HIS A 174 -17.96 4.76 -3.17
N HIS A 175 -17.41 4.85 -1.96
CA HIS A 175 -17.58 3.85 -0.91
C HIS A 175 -19.05 3.72 -0.47
N GLU A 176 -19.77 4.82 -0.37
CA GLU A 176 -21.19 4.83 -0.02
C GLU A 176 -22.06 4.12 -1.07
N GLN A 177 -21.71 4.24 -2.34
CA GLN A 177 -22.43 3.60 -3.46
C GLN A 177 -22.08 2.11 -3.64
N GLN A 178 -21.00 1.61 -3.02
CA GLN A 178 -20.60 0.20 -3.17
C GLN A 178 -21.47 -0.73 -2.32
N GLU A 179 -22.23 -1.61 -2.98
CA GLU A 179 -23.00 -2.67 -2.32
C GLU A 179 -22.09 -3.53 -1.42
N GLY A 180 -22.38 -3.57 -0.12
CA GLY A 180 -21.74 -4.43 0.85
C GLY A 180 -20.70 -3.74 1.74
N VAL A 181 -20.30 -2.50 1.40
CA VAL A 181 -19.37 -1.70 2.23
C VAL A 181 -19.95 -1.43 3.62
N GLN A 182 -21.26 -1.30 3.75
CA GLN A 182 -21.95 -1.16 5.04
C GLN A 182 -21.68 -2.32 6.00
N PHE A 183 -21.39 -3.51 5.48
CA PHE A 183 -21.04 -4.68 6.27
C PHE A 183 -19.55 -4.78 6.57
N LEU A 184 -18.73 -3.80 6.22
CA LEU A 184 -17.27 -3.80 6.43
C LEU A 184 -16.81 -2.70 7.39
N LYS A 185 -17.75 -2.08 8.12
CA LYS A 185 -17.46 -0.95 9.01
C LYS A 185 -16.98 -1.40 10.40
N SER A 186 -17.48 -2.52 10.92
CA SER A 186 -17.06 -3.02 12.23
C SER A 186 -15.75 -3.81 12.17
N LYS A 187 -15.03 -3.88 13.30
CA LYS A 187 -13.80 -4.68 13.43
C LYS A 187 -14.05 -6.17 13.15
N GLY A 188 -15.12 -6.73 13.71
CA GLY A 188 -15.44 -8.16 13.56
C GLY A 188 -15.75 -8.54 12.11
N GLN A 189 -16.59 -7.74 11.43
CA GLN A 189 -16.90 -7.99 10.01
C GLN A 189 -15.67 -7.80 9.11
N TRP A 190 -14.83 -6.79 9.38
CA TRP A 190 -13.58 -6.61 8.65
C TRP A 190 -12.64 -7.81 8.80
N GLN A 191 -12.50 -8.33 10.02
CA GLN A 191 -11.69 -9.53 10.27
C GLN A 191 -12.25 -10.77 9.55
N GLU A 192 -13.57 -10.93 9.53
CA GLU A 192 -14.23 -12.01 8.78
C GLU A 192 -13.97 -11.89 7.29
N PHE A 193 -14.20 -10.71 6.72
CA PHE A 193 -13.91 -10.41 5.32
C PHE A 193 -12.45 -10.71 4.96
N ARG A 194 -11.50 -10.35 5.82
CA ARG A 194 -10.08 -10.68 5.61
C ARG A 194 -9.81 -12.17 5.60
N ARG A 195 -10.38 -12.93 6.54
CA ARG A 195 -10.25 -14.40 6.55
C ARG A 195 -10.80 -14.98 5.25
N ASP A 196 -11.90 -14.46 4.76
CA ASP A 196 -12.48 -14.92 3.49
C ASP A 196 -11.61 -14.54 2.30
N LEU A 197 -11.03 -13.32 2.26
CA LEU A 197 -10.08 -12.93 1.22
C LEU A 197 -8.86 -13.86 1.18
N VAL A 198 -8.28 -14.19 2.34
CA VAL A 198 -7.15 -15.14 2.43
C VAL A 198 -7.56 -16.51 1.92
N ARG A 199 -8.69 -17.05 2.39
CA ARG A 199 -9.22 -18.33 1.92
C ARG A 199 -9.47 -18.34 0.41
N PHE A 200 -9.99 -17.25 -0.15
CA PHE A 200 -10.21 -17.12 -1.59
C PHE A 200 -8.88 -17.07 -2.35
N ALA A 201 -7.90 -16.31 -1.85
CA ALA A 201 -6.57 -16.26 -2.45
C ALA A 201 -5.91 -17.65 -2.46
N GLU A 202 -5.95 -18.38 -1.34
CA GLU A 202 -5.43 -19.76 -1.22
C GLU A 202 -6.14 -20.74 -2.15
N ALA A 203 -7.46 -20.56 -2.35
CA ALA A 203 -8.25 -21.35 -3.30
C ALA A 203 -8.03 -20.96 -4.77
N GLY A 204 -7.16 -19.99 -5.07
CA GLY A 204 -6.96 -19.45 -6.41
C GLY A 204 -8.19 -18.71 -6.96
N ALA A 205 -9.13 -18.32 -6.09
CA ALA A 205 -10.31 -17.56 -6.47
C ALA A 205 -9.90 -16.10 -6.71
N ILE A 206 -9.80 -15.75 -8.00
CA ILE A 206 -9.59 -14.38 -8.42
C ILE A 206 -10.94 -13.65 -8.32
N PRO A 207 -11.06 -12.57 -7.51
CA PRO A 207 -12.30 -11.81 -7.47
C PRO A 207 -12.66 -11.33 -8.88
N PRO A 208 -13.93 -11.47 -9.30
CA PRO A 208 -14.36 -11.18 -10.64
C PRO A 208 -14.15 -9.70 -10.94
N LYS A 209 -13.70 -9.39 -12.16
CA LYS A 209 -13.82 -8.04 -12.69
C LYS A 209 -15.15 -7.95 -13.44
N GLY A 210 -15.90 -6.87 -13.22
CA GLY A 210 -17.01 -6.50 -14.12
C GLY A 210 -18.42 -6.66 -13.54
N SER A 211 -19.35 -7.02 -14.42
CA SER A 211 -20.80 -6.84 -14.23
C SER A 211 -21.41 -7.67 -13.09
N ARG A 212 -22.65 -7.35 -12.71
CA ARG A 212 -23.46 -8.09 -11.73
C ARG A 212 -23.48 -9.61 -12.00
N LEU A 213 -23.44 -10.03 -13.27
CA LEU A 213 -23.39 -11.43 -13.66
C LEU A 213 -22.06 -12.10 -13.26
N SER A 214 -20.93 -11.43 -13.46
CA SER A 214 -19.62 -11.91 -13.03
C SER A 214 -19.57 -12.09 -11.51
N HIS A 215 -20.19 -11.16 -10.76
CA HIS A 215 -20.33 -11.27 -9.32
C HIS A 215 -21.24 -12.44 -8.90
N LEU A 216 -22.36 -12.66 -9.60
CA LEU A 216 -23.26 -13.80 -9.34
C LEU A 216 -22.57 -15.13 -9.59
N LEU A 217 -21.90 -15.29 -10.73
CA LEU A 217 -21.15 -16.51 -11.09
C LEU A 217 -20.02 -16.78 -10.10
N PHE A 218 -19.36 -15.74 -9.62
CA PHE A 218 -18.36 -15.88 -8.57
C PHE A 218 -18.95 -16.34 -7.24
N ARG A 219 -20.09 -15.79 -6.81
CA ARG A 219 -20.80 -16.25 -5.61
C ARG A 219 -21.19 -17.73 -5.72
N LEU A 220 -21.73 -18.14 -6.87
CA LEU A 220 -22.07 -19.54 -7.13
C LEU A 220 -20.83 -20.45 -7.08
N ARG A 221 -19.72 -20.02 -7.69
CA ARG A 221 -18.43 -20.74 -7.64
C ARG A 221 -17.91 -20.88 -6.21
N ILE A 222 -17.98 -19.82 -5.39
CA ILE A 222 -17.60 -19.87 -3.98
C ILE A 222 -18.47 -20.89 -3.22
N HIS A 223 -19.79 -20.82 -3.38
CA HIS A 223 -20.70 -21.76 -2.71
C HIS A 223 -20.42 -23.21 -3.10
N PHE A 224 -20.12 -23.45 -4.38
CA PHE A 224 -19.74 -24.75 -4.89
C PHE A 224 -18.42 -25.26 -4.28
N LEU A 225 -17.37 -24.43 -4.27
CA LEU A 225 -16.08 -24.78 -3.66
C LEU A 225 -16.22 -25.06 -2.15
N ALA A 226 -16.99 -24.26 -1.43
CA ALA A 226 -17.27 -24.48 -0.01
C ALA A 226 -18.05 -25.79 0.24
N ALA A 227 -18.99 -26.14 -0.65
CA ALA A 227 -19.70 -27.41 -0.58
C ALA A 227 -18.78 -28.62 -0.82
N LEU A 228 -17.86 -28.52 -1.78
CA LEU A 228 -16.85 -29.55 -2.05
C LEU A 228 -15.89 -29.76 -0.86
N ALA A 229 -15.41 -28.67 -0.26
CA ALA A 229 -14.53 -28.73 0.91
C ALA A 229 -15.19 -29.45 2.10
N ARG A 230 -16.48 -29.17 2.37
CA ARG A 230 -17.25 -29.85 3.43
C ARG A 230 -17.44 -31.34 3.17
N ARG A 231 -17.64 -31.75 1.90
CA ARG A 231 -17.75 -33.17 1.53
C ARG A 231 -16.42 -33.93 1.69
N SER A 232 -15.30 -33.27 1.38
CA SER A 232 -13.94 -33.80 1.58
C SER A 232 -13.65 -34.10 3.06
N LEU A 233 -13.95 -33.15 3.95
CA LEU A 233 -13.78 -33.33 5.40
C LEU A 233 -14.60 -34.51 5.94
N LYS A 234 -15.88 -34.59 5.55
CA LYS A 234 -16.78 -35.69 5.98
C LYS A 234 -16.35 -37.08 5.47
N LYS A 235 -15.56 -37.16 4.38
CA LYS A 235 -14.97 -38.43 3.90
C LYS A 235 -13.75 -38.84 4.71
N ARG A 236 -12.93 -37.88 5.19
CA ARG A 236 -11.75 -38.17 6.02
C ARG A 236 -12.12 -38.70 7.40
N ASP A 237 -13.19 -38.18 8.01
CA ASP A 237 -13.63 -38.64 9.34
C ASP A 237 -14.15 -40.09 9.30
N ARG A 238 -14.82 -40.50 8.22
CA ARG A 238 -15.33 -41.88 8.07
C ARG A 238 -14.27 -42.95 7.88
N HIS A 239 -13.07 -42.58 7.42
CA HIS A 239 -11.96 -43.52 7.28
C HIS A 239 -11.11 -43.64 8.54
N ARG A 240 -11.38 -42.84 9.58
CA ARG A 240 -10.70 -42.89 10.89
C ARG A 240 -11.55 -43.56 11.97
N SER A 241 -12.78 -43.96 11.65
CA SER A 241 -13.70 -44.72 12.51
C SER A 241 -13.65 -46.18 12.12
#